data_AF-A0A382Z9J4-F1
#
_entry.id   AF-A0A382Z9J4-F1
#
_cell.length_a   1.000
_cell.length_b   1.000
_cell.length_c   1.000
_cell.angle_alpha   90.00
_cell.angle_beta   90.00
_cell.angle_gamma   90.00
#
_symmetry.space_group_name_H-M   'P 1'
#
loop_
_entity.id
_entity.type
_entity.pdbx_description
1 polymer ?
#
loop_
_entity_poly.entity_id
_entity_poly.type
_entity_poly.pdbx_seq_one_letter_code
_entity_poly.pdbx_strand_id
1 'polypeptide(L)'
;MTCIVCKSDLVENFKVIDSKTYWKCNCCSAKFLDKSHYLDPALEKNRYLEHQNRVDDKDYRGFLSGLANPLKEKLSKNDKGLDFGCGHGPALVDMLRSDGFRMDLYDPFFFPDKSIFSKK
;
A
#
# COMPACT_ATOMS: atom_id res chain seq x y z
N MET A 1 -23.33 -6.88 -7.87
CA MET A 1 -22.00 -6.35 -7.53
C MET A 1 -22.06 -5.84 -6.12
N THR A 2 -21.08 -6.16 -5.28
CA THR A 2 -21.10 -5.78 -3.86
C THR A 2 -19.93 -4.86 -3.56
N CYS A 3 -20.15 -3.83 -2.76
CA CYS A 3 -19.12 -2.84 -2.41
C CYS A 3 -17.90 -3.52 -1.75
N ILE A 4 -16.69 -3.23 -2.23
CA ILE A 4 -15.47 -3.84 -1.67
C ILE A 4 -15.16 -3.35 -0.25
N VAL A 5 -15.69 -2.20 0.14
CA VAL A 5 -15.48 -1.58 1.46
C VAL A 5 -16.58 -2.02 2.44
N CYS A 6 -17.80 -1.48 2.30
CA CYS A 6 -18.89 -1.70 3.28
C CYS A 6 -19.75 -2.95 3.02
N LYS A 7 -19.47 -3.70 1.95
CA LYS A 7 -20.23 -4.91 1.55
C LYS A 7 -21.71 -4.70 1.24
N SER A 8 -22.17 -3.46 1.09
CA SER A 8 -23.52 -3.15 0.60
C SER A 8 -23.68 -3.48 -0.88
N ASP A 9 -24.88 -3.90 -1.28
CA ASP A 9 -25.27 -4.09 -2.69
C ASP A 9 -25.81 -2.82 -3.36
N LEU A 10 -25.87 -1.69 -2.63
CA LEU A 10 -26.22 -0.37 -3.18
C LEU A 10 -25.06 0.19 -4.01
N VAL A 11 -24.79 -0.45 -5.15
CA VAL A 11 -23.69 -0.14 -6.06
C VAL A 11 -24.25 0.21 -7.43
N GLU A 12 -23.81 1.34 -7.97
CA GLU A 12 -24.19 1.85 -9.29
C GLU A 12 -22.96 2.04 -10.18
N ASN A 13 -23.17 2.03 -11.50
CA ASN A 13 -22.12 2.39 -12.45
C ASN A 13 -21.72 3.86 -12.24
N PHE A 14 -20.43 4.12 -12.04
CA PHE A 14 -19.93 5.47 -11.81
C PHE A 14 -19.41 6.11 -13.09
N LYS A 15 -18.45 5.45 -13.74
CA LYS A 15 -17.81 5.96 -14.96
C LYS A 15 -17.03 4.84 -15.67
N VAL A 16 -16.86 4.99 -16.98
CA VAL A 16 -15.85 4.24 -17.74
C VAL A 16 -14.68 5.19 -18.07
N ILE A 17 -13.46 4.79 -17.69
CA ILE A 17 -12.21 5.54 -17.94
C ILE A 17 -11.20 4.57 -18.54
N ASP A 18 -10.58 4.90 -19.67
CA ASP A 18 -9.60 4.03 -20.36
C ASP A 18 -10.14 2.61 -20.60
N SER A 19 -11.40 2.50 -21.04
CA SER A 19 -12.13 1.24 -21.23
C SER A 19 -12.31 0.39 -19.96
N LYS A 20 -12.08 0.97 -18.78
CA LYS A 20 -12.27 0.33 -17.48
C LYS A 20 -13.52 0.86 -16.78
N THR A 21 -14.36 -0.05 -16.33
CA THR A 21 -15.57 0.26 -15.57
C THR A 21 -15.26 0.52 -14.10
N TYR A 22 -15.72 1.65 -13.59
CA TYR A 22 -15.69 2.00 -12.18
C TYR A 22 -17.10 2.04 -11.61
N TRP A 23 -17.25 1.53 -10.40
CA TRP A 23 -18.48 1.49 -9.62
C TRP A 23 -18.43 2.52 -8.50
N LYS A 24 -19.60 2.96 -8.04
CA LYS A 24 -19.76 3.78 -6.83
C LYS A 24 -20.77 3.11 -5.90
N CYS A 25 -20.44 3.06 -4.62
CA CYS A 25 -21.37 2.64 -3.59
C CYS A 25 -22.18 3.82 -3.06
N ASN A 26 -23.51 3.73 -3.06
CA ASN A 26 -24.41 4.75 -2.52
C ASN A 26 -24.55 4.68 -0.98
N CYS A 27 -24.02 3.62 -0.34
CA CYS A 27 -23.98 3.50 1.12
C CYS A 27 -22.76 4.18 1.75
N CYS A 28 -21.55 3.94 1.21
CA CYS A 28 -20.30 4.46 1.80
C CYS A 28 -19.51 5.40 0.88
N SER A 29 -20.05 5.74 -0.30
CA SER A 29 -19.42 6.62 -1.30
C SER A 29 -18.12 6.09 -1.94
N ALA A 30 -17.69 4.86 -1.61
CA ALA A 30 -16.50 4.26 -2.21
C ALA A 30 -16.64 4.15 -3.74
N LYS A 31 -15.59 4.56 -4.46
CA LYS A 31 -15.44 4.35 -5.90
C LYS A 31 -14.39 3.29 -6.14
N PHE A 32 -14.69 2.27 -6.94
CA PHE A 32 -13.78 1.13 -7.12
C PHE A 32 -13.88 0.55 -8.52
N LEU A 33 -12.75 0.03 -9.00
CA LEU A 33 -12.63 -0.62 -10.30
C LEU A 33 -13.37 -1.96 -10.32
N ASP A 34 -14.03 -2.28 -11.44
CA ASP A 34 -14.60 -3.62 -11.66
C ASP A 34 -13.52 -4.71 -11.61
N LYS A 35 -13.81 -5.82 -10.94
CA LYS A 35 -12.86 -6.92 -10.75
C LYS A 35 -12.38 -7.55 -12.07
N SER A 36 -13.19 -7.51 -13.12
CA SER A 36 -12.82 -8.00 -14.46
C SER A 36 -11.66 -7.22 -15.09
N HIS A 37 -11.35 -6.03 -14.57
CA HIS A 37 -10.24 -5.19 -15.02
C HIS A 37 -9.01 -5.25 -14.10
N TYR A 38 -8.99 -6.13 -13.11
CA TYR A 38 -7.83 -6.28 -12.24
C TYR A 38 -6.70 -6.96 -13.02
N LEU A 39 -5.47 -6.55 -12.75
CA LEU A 39 -4.30 -7.24 -13.29
C LEU A 39 -4.20 -8.62 -12.66
N ASP A 40 -3.73 -9.60 -13.43
CA ASP A 40 -3.27 -10.84 -12.82
C ASP A 40 -1.99 -10.60 -12.00
N PRO A 41 -1.66 -11.49 -11.05
CA PRO A 41 -0.52 -11.28 -10.16
C PRO A 41 0.83 -11.11 -10.87
N ALA A 42 1.04 -11.71 -12.05
CA ALA A 42 2.29 -11.59 -12.78
C ALA A 42 2.41 -10.22 -13.46
N LEU A 43 1.33 -9.75 -14.09
CA LEU A 43 1.27 -8.39 -14.64
C LEU A 43 1.39 -7.32 -13.56
N GLU A 44 0.75 -7.52 -12.40
CA GLU A 44 0.88 -6.62 -11.25
C GLU A 44 2.33 -6.54 -10.77
N LYS A 45 3.00 -7.69 -10.55
CA LYS A 45 4.40 -7.72 -10.15
C LYS A 45 5.33 -7.05 -11.16
N ASN A 46 5.12 -7.27 -12.45
CA ASN A 46 5.93 -6.63 -13.50
C ASN A 46 5.79 -5.11 -13.47
N ARG A 47 4.57 -4.60 -13.26
CA ARG A 47 4.32 -3.17 -13.09
C ARG A 47 5.03 -2.60 -11.86
N TYR A 48 5.07 -3.33 -10.75
CA TYR A 48 5.84 -2.93 -9.57
C TYR A 48 7.33 -2.76 -9.86
N LEU A 49 7.92 -3.61 -10.71
CA LEU A 49 9.35 -3.55 -11.08
C LEU A 49 9.70 -2.33 -11.95
N GLU A 50 8.70 -1.63 -12.51
CA GLU A 50 8.92 -0.38 -13.24
C GLU A 50 9.18 0.81 -12.30
N HIS A 51 8.94 0.66 -10.99
CA HIS A 51 9.17 1.72 -10.01
C HIS A 51 10.66 1.97 -9.75
N GLN A 52 11.06 3.24 -9.71
CA GLN A 52 12.42 3.67 -9.36
C GLN A 52 12.52 4.08 -7.89
N ASN A 53 12.01 3.24 -6.98
CA ASN A 53 12.00 3.47 -5.53
C ASN A 53 13.38 3.21 -4.91
N ARG A 54 14.38 3.94 -5.36
CA ARG A 54 15.77 3.84 -4.88
C ARG A 54 15.86 4.31 -3.43
N VAL A 55 16.38 3.45 -2.56
CA VAL A 55 16.48 3.71 -1.11
C VAL A 55 17.44 4.87 -0.80
N ASP A 56 18.44 5.09 -1.65
CA ASP A 56 19.45 6.15 -1.53
C ASP A 56 19.04 7.48 -2.19
N ASP A 57 17.90 7.53 -2.88
CA ASP A 57 17.44 8.73 -3.58
C ASP A 57 16.96 9.80 -2.60
N LYS A 58 17.57 10.98 -2.68
CA LYS A 58 17.31 12.09 -1.73
C LYS A 58 15.92 12.71 -1.93
N ASP A 59 15.47 12.84 -3.17
CA ASP A 59 14.18 13.45 -3.47
C ASP A 59 13.04 12.52 -3.05
N TYR A 60 13.21 11.21 -3.28
CA TYR A 60 12.27 10.20 -2.82
C TYR A 60 12.20 10.11 -1.30
N ARG A 61 13.36 10.14 -0.60
CA ARG A 61 13.39 10.23 0.87
C ARG A 61 12.79 11.54 1.38
N GLY A 62 12.98 12.64 0.65
CA GLY A 62 12.33 13.92 0.92
C GLY A 62 10.81 13.82 0.86
N PHE A 63 10.26 13.19 -0.17
CA PHE A 63 8.83 12.89 -0.29
C PHE A 63 8.33 12.02 0.88
N LEU A 64 9.01 10.92 1.18
CA LEU A 64 8.63 10.02 2.27
C LEU A 64 8.73 10.67 3.65
N SER A 65 9.59 11.67 3.82
CA SER A 65 9.74 12.42 5.08
C SER A 65 8.47 13.18 5.47
N GLY A 66 7.61 13.53 4.51
CA GLY A 66 6.30 14.14 4.77
C GLY A 66 5.38 13.24 5.61
N LEU A 67 5.54 11.91 5.51
CA LEU A 67 4.90 10.94 6.39
C LEU A 67 5.78 10.60 7.59
N ALA A 68 7.06 10.30 7.36
CA ALA A 68 7.93 9.73 8.39
C ALA A 68 8.14 10.70 9.57
N ASN A 69 8.35 11.99 9.32
CA ASN A 69 8.61 12.95 10.38
C ASN A 69 7.46 13.11 11.38
N PRO A 70 6.21 13.43 10.96
CA PRO A 70 5.10 13.54 11.90
C PRO A 70 4.70 12.20 12.54
N LEU A 71 5.00 11.08 11.88
CA LEU A 71 4.80 9.76 12.47
C LEU A 71 5.77 9.51 13.63
N LYS A 72 7.06 9.80 13.45
CA LYS A 72 8.10 9.62 14.49
C LYS A 72 7.82 10.36 15.79
N GLU A 73 7.17 11.52 15.72
CA GLU A 73 6.77 12.31 16.89
C GLU A 73 5.70 11.62 17.76
N LYS A 74 4.96 10.66 17.18
CA LYS A 74 3.88 9.93 17.85
C LYS A 74 4.27 8.53 18.32
N LEU A 75 5.42 8.03 17.88
CA LEU A 75 5.86 6.67 18.14
C LEU A 75 6.85 6.60 19.31
N SER A 76 6.72 5.55 20.11
CA SER A 76 7.74 5.13 21.08
C SER A 76 8.81 4.27 20.40
N LYS A 77 10.03 4.26 20.93
CA LYS A 77 11.12 3.39 20.44
C LYS A 77 10.84 1.90 20.62
N ASN A 78 9.93 1.54 21.53
CA ASN A 78 9.52 0.17 21.75
C ASN A 78 8.37 -0.29 20.84
N ASP A 79 7.76 0.64 20.10
CA ASP A 79 6.71 0.30 19.15
C ASP A 79 7.27 -0.58 18.02
N LYS A 80 6.42 -1.47 17.53
CA LYS A 80 6.72 -2.38 16.42
C LYS A 80 5.90 -1.94 15.22
N GLY A 81 6.57 -1.49 14.18
CA GLY A 81 5.92 -1.12 12.93
C GLY A 81 5.93 -2.26 11.93
N LEU A 82 4.97 -2.21 11.02
CA LEU A 82 4.89 -3.05 9.83
C LEU A 82 4.65 -2.14 8.63
N ASP A 83 5.50 -2.25 7.61
CA ASP A 83 5.24 -1.66 6.30
C ASP A 83 4.57 -2.70 5.40
N PHE A 84 3.24 -2.58 5.26
CA PHE A 84 2.41 -3.48 4.47
C PHE A 84 2.27 -2.95 3.04
N GLY A 85 2.71 -3.75 2.06
CA GLY A 85 2.80 -3.32 0.67
C GLY A 85 4.08 -2.52 0.37
N CYS A 86 5.17 -2.86 1.07
CA CYS A 86 6.44 -2.13 1.00
C CYS A 86 7.13 -2.20 -0.39
N GLY A 87 6.65 -3.02 -1.32
CA GLY A 87 7.21 -3.18 -2.66
C GLY A 87 8.62 -3.77 -2.64
N HIS A 88 9.37 -3.59 -3.74
CA HIS A 88 10.73 -4.15 -3.88
C HIS A 88 11.83 -3.23 -3.31
N GLY A 89 11.52 -1.98 -2.99
CA GLY A 89 12.46 -0.95 -2.53
C GLY A 89 11.94 -0.23 -1.28
N PRO A 90 12.07 -0.84 -0.09
CA PRO A 90 11.40 -0.37 1.13
C PRO A 90 12.13 0.81 1.79
N ALA A 91 12.20 1.96 1.11
CA ALA A 91 12.94 3.15 1.56
C ALA A 91 12.41 3.74 2.88
N LEU A 92 11.08 3.69 3.11
CA LEU A 92 10.48 4.17 4.36
C LEU A 92 10.95 3.34 5.57
N VAL A 93 11.03 2.03 5.42
CA VAL A 93 11.54 1.13 6.47
C VAL A 93 13.02 1.38 6.73
N ASP A 94 13.82 1.59 5.69
CA ASP A 94 15.23 1.96 5.86
C ASP A 94 15.42 3.25 6.65
N MET A 95 14.64 4.29 6.32
CA MET A 95 14.62 5.56 7.07
C MET A 95 14.23 5.36 8.54
N LEU A 96 13.12 4.67 8.81
CA LEU A 96 12.65 4.45 10.18
C LEU A 96 13.59 3.57 11.01
N ARG A 97 14.18 2.53 10.40
CA ARG A 97 15.20 1.69 11.07
C ARG A 97 16.47 2.48 11.38
N SER A 98 16.90 3.37 10.48
CA SER A 98 18.05 4.25 10.70
C SER A 98 17.82 5.21 11.87
N ASP A 99 16.58 5.63 12.08
CA ASP A 99 16.16 6.43 13.23
C ASP A 99 15.91 5.57 14.50
N GLY A 100 16.19 4.27 14.47
CA GLY A 100 16.12 3.36 15.62
C GLY A 100 14.75 2.75 15.90
N PHE A 101 13.80 2.81 14.95
CA PHE A 101 12.51 2.15 15.07
C PHE A 101 12.57 0.69 14.61
N ARG A 102 11.76 -0.17 15.24
CA ARG A 102 11.60 -1.57 14.82
C ARG A 102 10.54 -1.64 13.75
N MET A 103 10.92 -2.14 12.57
CA MET A 103 10.04 -2.25 11.42
C MET A 103 10.13 -3.66 10.83
N ASP A 104 8.98 -4.29 10.61
CA ASP A 104 8.82 -5.47 9.77
C ASP A 104 8.39 -5.07 8.36
N LEU A 105 8.65 -5.97 7.41
CA LEU A 105 8.30 -5.81 6.00
C LEU A 105 7.26 -6.85 5.63
N TYR A 106 6.26 -6.45 4.86
CA TYR A 106 5.42 -7.39 4.15
C TYR A 106 5.06 -6.86 2.77
N ASP A 107 5.23 -7.72 1.77
CA ASP A 107 4.72 -7.52 0.43
C ASP A 107 4.48 -8.90 -0.21
N PRO A 108 3.30 -9.18 -0.79
CA PRO A 108 3.01 -10.50 -1.37
C PRO A 108 4.00 -10.96 -2.46
N PHE A 109 4.67 -10.03 -3.15
CA PHE A 109 5.58 -10.34 -4.25
C PHE A 109 7.05 -10.30 -3.88
N PHE A 110 7.43 -9.43 -2.92
CA PHE A 110 8.82 -9.12 -2.61
C PHE A 110 9.24 -9.51 -1.19
N PHE A 111 8.32 -9.47 -0.22
CA PHE A 111 8.56 -9.82 1.19
C PHE A 111 7.38 -10.66 1.74
N PRO A 112 7.17 -11.90 1.24
CA PRO A 112 5.92 -12.63 1.43
C PRO A 112 5.83 -13.38 2.78
N ASP A 113 6.65 -13.02 3.76
CA ASP A 113 6.67 -13.69 5.06
C ASP A 113 5.39 -13.38 5.86
N LYS A 114 4.43 -14.31 5.83
CA LYS A 114 3.17 -14.18 6.57
C LYS A 114 3.32 -14.41 8.08
N SER A 115 4.47 -14.91 8.56
CA SER A 115 4.67 -15.12 9.99
C SER A 115 4.64 -13.81 10.78
N ILE A 116 4.93 -12.68 10.11
CA ILE A 116 4.89 -11.34 10.68
C ILE A 116 3.50 -10.98 11.24
N PHE A 117 2.41 -11.53 10.70
CA PHE A 117 1.05 -11.26 11.18
C PHE A 117 0.74 -11.91 12.54
N SER A 118 1.58 -12.83 12.98
CA SER A 118 1.43 -13.50 14.28
C SER A 118 2.30 -12.86 15.37
N LYS A 119 3.11 -11.85 15.03
CA LYS A 119 3.94 -11.13 16.00
C LYS A 119 3.03 -10.26 16.88
N LYS A 120 3.21 -10.39 18.20
CA LYS A 120 2.59 -9.52 19.21
C LYS A 120 3.45 -8.30 19.47
#